data_AF-A0A7X4DT06-F1
#
_entry.id   AF-A0A7X4DT06-F1
#
_cell.length_a   1.000
_cell.length_b   1.000
_cell.length_c   1.000
_cell.angle_alpha   90.00
_cell.angle_beta   90.00
_cell.angle_gamma   90.00
#
_symmetry.space_group_name_H-M   'P 1'
#
loop_
_entity.id
_entity.type
_entity.pdbx_description
1 polymer ?
#
loop_
_entity_poly.entity_id
_entity_poly.type
_entity_poly.pdbx_seq_one_letter_code
_entity_poly.pdbx_strand_id
1 'polypeptide(L)'
;MSGVQDLSRQHCPDPRPCQETRRRSLTFLLDLNLLLALAWPSHVHHDVAHAWFEREASPGWATCPMTQLGFVRLSSNPAFTSDAVSPPEALSLLQAITEMNGHEFWLDDIDCVSASFADGLQITGHR
;
A
#
# COMPACT_ATOMS: atom_id res chain seq x y z
N MET A 1 15.76 69.14 -21.99
CA MET A 1 17.04 68.53 -22.39
C MET A 1 17.51 67.65 -21.26
N SER A 2 17.83 66.39 -21.59
CA SER A 2 18.58 65.39 -20.80
C SER A 2 17.94 64.91 -19.48
N GLY A 3 17.81 63.62 -19.18
CA GLY A 3 18.31 62.42 -19.83
C GLY A 3 17.67 61.18 -19.20
N VAL A 4 17.60 60.13 -20.01
CA VAL A 4 17.06 58.79 -19.74
C VAL A 4 18.14 57.93 -19.06
N GLN A 5 17.71 56.80 -18.46
CA GLN A 5 18.45 55.59 -18.01
C GLN A 5 18.72 55.58 -16.49
N ASP A 6 18.55 54.50 -15.71
CA ASP A 6 18.46 53.09 -16.07
C ASP A 6 17.84 52.22 -14.94
N LEU A 7 17.25 51.11 -15.37
CA LEU A 7 17.01 49.81 -14.74
C LEU A 7 17.20 49.65 -13.21
N SER A 8 16.12 49.26 -12.54
CA SER A 8 16.15 48.19 -11.54
C SER A 8 14.74 47.60 -11.36
N ARG A 9 14.47 46.54 -12.15
CA ARG A 9 13.40 45.58 -11.87
C ARG A 9 13.64 45.05 -10.46
N GLN A 10 12.79 45.42 -9.51
CA GLN A 10 12.73 44.72 -8.23
C GLN A 10 12.22 43.31 -8.53
N HIS A 11 13.18 42.39 -8.55
CA HIS A 11 12.98 40.96 -8.63
C HIS A 11 12.19 40.54 -7.38
N CYS A 12 10.93 40.17 -7.57
CA CYS A 12 10.16 39.48 -6.54
C CYS A 12 10.93 38.19 -6.19
N PRO A 13 11.36 37.97 -4.94
CA PRO A 13 11.91 36.68 -4.56
C PRO A 13 10.77 35.67 -4.64
N ASP A 14 10.88 34.81 -5.63
CA ASP A 14 10.11 33.59 -5.91
C ASP A 14 9.04 33.24 -4.84
N PRO A 15 7.73 33.30 -5.17
CA PRO A 15 6.69 32.77 -4.30
C PRO A 15 6.79 31.25 -4.36
N ARG A 16 7.68 30.66 -3.54
CA ARG A 16 7.64 29.22 -3.30
C ARG A 16 6.20 28.89 -2.90
N PRO A 17 5.48 28.06 -3.67
CA PRO A 17 4.13 27.68 -3.29
C PRO A 17 4.23 27.12 -1.88
N CYS A 18 3.35 27.61 -0.99
CA CYS A 18 3.11 27.02 0.31
C CYS A 18 2.96 25.53 0.04
N GLN A 19 3.97 24.73 0.40
CA GLN A 19 3.94 23.29 0.25
C GLN A 19 2.87 22.84 1.22
N GLU A 20 1.64 22.81 0.72
CA GLU A 20 0.48 22.28 1.38
C GLU A 20 0.92 20.93 1.90
N THR A 21 1.06 20.85 3.22
CA THR A 21 1.56 19.68 3.90
C THR A 21 0.49 18.63 3.65
N ARG A 22 0.61 17.90 2.53
CA ARG A 22 -0.30 16.85 2.13
C ARG A 22 -0.33 15.94 3.35
N ARG A 23 -1.44 15.98 4.10
CA ARG A 23 -1.69 15.00 5.16
C ARG A 23 -1.46 13.66 4.46
N ARG A 24 -0.41 12.96 4.85
CA ARG A 24 -0.12 11.64 4.30
C ARG A 24 -1.39 10.83 4.54
N SER A 25 -2.10 10.48 3.47
CA SER A 25 -3.13 9.44 3.58
C SER A 25 -2.39 8.20 4.08
N LEU A 26 -2.77 7.69 5.24
CA LEU A 26 -2.13 6.51 5.82
C LEU A 26 -2.71 5.28 5.12
N THR A 27 -2.21 5.00 3.91
CA THR A 27 -2.56 3.78 3.19
C THR A 27 -1.74 2.61 3.73
N PHE A 28 -2.41 1.52 4.09
CA PHE A 28 -1.74 0.31 4.58
C PHE A 28 -1.41 -0.63 3.42
N LEU A 29 -0.14 -0.97 3.23
CA LEU A 29 0.23 -2.10 2.36
C LEU A 29 -0.03 -3.40 3.12
N LEU A 30 -1.00 -4.20 2.68
CA LEU A 30 -1.31 -5.46 3.36
C LEU A 30 -0.25 -6.50 3.03
N ASP A 31 0.23 -7.17 4.07
CA ASP A 31 1.12 -8.31 3.93
C ASP A 31 0.36 -9.58 3.49
N LEU A 32 1.14 -10.62 3.19
CA LEU A 32 0.62 -11.91 2.77
C LEU A 32 -0.24 -12.60 3.83
N ASN A 33 0.14 -12.53 5.10
CA ASN A 33 -0.59 -13.21 6.18
C ASN A 33 -1.97 -12.60 6.38
N LEU A 34 -2.07 -11.28 6.26
CA LEU A 34 -3.34 -10.59 6.37
C LEU A 34 -4.27 -10.91 5.18
N LEU A 35 -3.74 -10.99 3.95
CA LEU A 35 -4.53 -11.45 2.80
C LEU A 35 -5.04 -12.89 2.99
N LEU A 36 -4.20 -13.79 3.50
CA LEU A 36 -4.60 -15.17 3.82
C LEU A 36 -5.66 -15.20 4.93
N ALA A 37 -5.50 -14.40 5.98
CA ALA A 37 -6.46 -14.34 7.07
C ALA A 37 -7.82 -13.79 6.63
N LEU A 38 -7.85 -12.82 5.72
CA LEU A 38 -9.09 -12.29 5.14
C LEU A 38 -9.81 -13.33 4.28
N ALA A 39 -9.07 -14.14 3.51
CA ALA A 39 -9.62 -15.10 2.57
C ALA A 39 -10.11 -16.41 3.22
N TRP A 40 -9.37 -16.92 4.20
CA TRP A 40 -9.52 -18.28 4.70
C TRP A 40 -10.09 -18.31 6.12
N PRO A 41 -11.33 -18.78 6.32
CA PRO A 41 -11.91 -18.93 7.67
C PRO A 41 -11.12 -19.87 8.59
N SER A 42 -10.36 -20.81 8.02
CA SER A 42 -9.50 -21.73 8.76
C SER A 42 -8.19 -21.09 9.23
N HIS A 43 -7.87 -19.89 8.78
CA HIS A 43 -6.68 -19.18 9.22
C HIS A 43 -6.83 -18.74 10.69
N VAL A 44 -5.81 -19.01 11.52
CA VAL A 44 -5.86 -18.74 12.98
C VAL A 44 -6.17 -17.28 13.34
N HIS A 45 -5.88 -16.36 12.43
CA HIS A 45 -6.13 -14.92 12.60
C HIS A 45 -7.35 -14.41 11.83
N HIS A 46 -8.23 -15.26 11.32
CA HIS A 46 -9.39 -14.85 10.51
C HIS A 46 -10.22 -13.76 11.18
N ASP A 47 -10.73 -14.04 12.39
CA ASP A 47 -11.61 -13.09 13.10
C ASP A 47 -10.89 -11.78 13.44
N VAL A 48 -9.61 -11.85 13.84
CA VAL A 48 -8.83 -10.69 14.22
C VAL A 48 -8.47 -9.83 13.00
N ALA A 49 -8.17 -10.46 11.86
CA ALA A 49 -7.92 -9.78 10.59
C ALA A 49 -9.16 -9.03 10.10
N HIS A 50 -10.34 -9.65 10.11
CA HIS A 50 -11.59 -9.00 9.76
C HIS A 50 -11.90 -7.82 10.70
N ALA A 51 -11.78 -8.03 12.01
CA ALA A 51 -11.99 -6.96 12.99
C ALA A 51 -11.00 -5.79 12.86
N TRP A 52 -9.75 -6.07 12.48
CA TRP A 52 -8.77 -5.03 12.16
C TRP A 52 -9.12 -4.31 10.86
N PHE A 53 -9.45 -5.05 9.81
CA PHE A 53 -9.73 -4.50 8.48
C PHE A 53 -10.94 -3.56 8.51
N GLU A 54 -12.02 -3.97 9.18
CA GLU A 54 -13.21 -3.13 9.36
C GLU A 54 -12.93 -1.83 10.12
N ARG A 55 -12.02 -1.87 11.11
CA ARG A 55 -11.72 -0.72 11.98
C ARG A 55 -10.69 0.23 11.38
N GLU A 56 -9.65 -0.30 10.75
CA GLU A 56 -8.42 0.45 10.44
C GLU A 56 -8.23 0.70 8.93
N ALA A 57 -8.80 -0.10 8.03
CA ALA A 57 -8.51 0.01 6.59
C ALA A 57 -9.24 1.17 5.89
N SER A 58 -10.09 1.91 6.61
CA SER A 58 -10.87 3.04 6.07
C SER A 58 -10.05 4.13 5.37
N PRO A 59 -8.82 4.50 5.80
CA PRO A 59 -7.99 5.48 5.09
C PRO A 59 -7.47 5.00 3.72
N GLY A 60 -7.66 3.72 3.40
CA GLY A 60 -7.17 3.08 2.19
C GLY A 60 -6.16 1.97 2.51
N TRP A 61 -6.06 1.01 1.61
CA TRP A 61 -5.11 -0.09 1.71
C TRP A 61 -4.65 -0.51 0.32
N ALA A 62 -3.52 -1.19 0.27
CA ALA A 62 -2.91 -1.59 -0.98
C ALA A 62 -2.40 -3.02 -0.95
N THR A 63 -2.22 -3.56 -2.14
CA THR A 63 -1.43 -4.78 -2.39
C THR A 63 -0.39 -4.49 -3.46
N CYS A 64 0.61 -5.34 -3.57
CA CYS A 64 1.65 -5.24 -4.60
C CYS A 64 1.87 -6.60 -5.29
N PRO A 65 2.62 -6.66 -6.42
CA PRO A 65 2.93 -7.92 -7.09
C PRO A 65 3.40 -9.02 -6.13
N MET A 66 4.27 -8.68 -5.18
CA MET A 66 4.80 -9.64 -4.22
C MET A 66 3.73 -10.22 -3.30
N THR A 67 2.82 -9.41 -2.76
CA THR A 67 1.77 -9.88 -1.84
C THR A 67 0.68 -10.66 -2.58
N GLN A 68 0.31 -10.22 -3.79
CA GLN A 68 -0.65 -10.91 -4.64
C GLN A 68 -0.15 -12.28 -5.13
N LEU A 69 1.08 -12.36 -5.64
CA LEU A 69 1.66 -13.64 -6.09
C LEU A 69 1.91 -14.59 -4.91
N GLY A 70 2.34 -14.04 -3.76
CA GLY A 70 2.46 -14.80 -2.52
C GLY A 70 1.14 -15.45 -2.14
N PHE A 71 0.04 -14.70 -2.24
CA PHE A 71 -1.30 -15.18 -1.91
C PHE A 71 -1.70 -16.33 -2.83
N VAL A 72 -1.59 -16.16 -4.16
CA VAL A 72 -1.92 -17.22 -5.13
C VAL A 72 -1.09 -18.47 -4.87
N ARG A 73 0.21 -18.32 -4.61
CA ARG A 73 1.13 -19.44 -4.39
C ARG A 73 0.81 -20.23 -3.12
N LEU A 74 0.53 -19.56 -2.00
CA LEU A 74 0.24 -20.25 -0.73
C LEU A 74 -1.18 -20.84 -0.71
N SER A 75 -2.16 -20.09 -1.22
CA SER A 75 -3.53 -20.56 -1.39
C SER A 75 -3.64 -21.79 -2.30
N SER A 76 -2.67 -21.98 -3.21
CA SER A 76 -2.65 -23.12 -4.13
C SER A 76 -1.70 -24.26 -3.73
N ASN A 77 -1.16 -24.21 -2.50
CA ASN A 77 -0.18 -25.19 -2.04
C ASN A 77 -0.77 -26.14 -0.98
N PRO A 78 -1.08 -27.40 -1.32
CA PRO A 78 -1.64 -28.37 -0.37
C PRO A 78 -0.65 -28.77 0.74
N ALA A 79 0.66 -28.52 0.57
CA ALA A 79 1.63 -28.70 1.64
C ALA A 79 1.62 -27.57 2.67
N PHE A 80 0.98 -26.43 2.34
CA PHE A 80 0.84 -25.28 3.24
C PHE A 80 -0.50 -25.29 3.97
N THR A 81 -1.61 -25.58 3.28
CA THR A 81 -2.96 -25.62 3.85
C THR A 81 -3.76 -26.79 3.31
N SER A 82 -4.60 -27.40 4.15
CA SER A 82 -5.56 -28.43 3.72
C SER A 82 -6.67 -27.88 2.83
N ASP A 83 -6.92 -26.58 2.88
CA ASP A 83 -7.96 -25.89 2.11
C ASP A 83 -7.44 -25.35 0.77
N ALA A 84 -6.31 -25.88 0.30
CA ALA A 84 -5.67 -25.39 -0.91
C ALA A 84 -6.62 -25.51 -2.11
N VAL A 85 -6.67 -24.45 -2.91
CA VAL A 85 -7.47 -24.35 -4.13
C VAL A 85 -6.58 -24.35 -5.37
N SER A 86 -7.17 -24.40 -6.55
CA SER A 86 -6.41 -24.24 -7.80
C SER A 86 -5.92 -22.79 -7.96
N PRO A 87 -4.83 -22.53 -8.72
CA PRO A 87 -4.38 -21.17 -8.99
C PRO A 87 -5.44 -20.25 -9.62
N PRO A 88 -6.31 -20.71 -10.55
CA PRO A 88 -7.44 -19.90 -11.02
C PRO A 88 -8.43 -19.52 -9.93
N GLU A 89 -8.78 -20.45 -9.03
CA GLU A 89 -9.67 -20.15 -7.89
C GLU A 89 -9.01 -19.17 -6.91
N ALA A 90 -7.71 -19.33 -6.63
CA ALA A 90 -6.96 -18.38 -5.83
C ALA A 90 -6.93 -16.98 -6.46
N LEU A 91 -6.82 -16.88 -7.79
CA LEU A 91 -6.92 -15.60 -8.51
C LEU A 91 -8.31 -14.99 -8.40
N SER A 92 -9.38 -15.79 -8.47
CA SER A 92 -10.75 -15.30 -8.27
C SER A 92 -10.98 -14.80 -6.83
N LEU A 93 -10.45 -15.49 -5.83
CA LEU A 93 -10.49 -15.04 -4.43
C LEU A 93 -9.70 -13.73 -4.25
N LEU A 94 -8.51 -13.65 -4.83
CA LEU A 94 -7.72 -12.42 -4.79
C LEU A 94 -8.46 -11.26 -5.45
N GLN A 95 -9.08 -11.48 -6.61
CA GLN A 95 -9.87 -10.48 -7.30
C GLN A 95 -10.99 -9.95 -6.40
N ALA A 96 -11.76 -10.85 -5.76
CA ALA A 96 -12.83 -10.46 -4.84
C ALA A 96 -12.32 -9.62 -3.66
N ILE A 97 -11.14 -9.95 -3.11
CA ILE A 97 -10.50 -9.17 -2.05
C ILE A 97 -10.12 -7.78 -2.55
N THR A 98 -9.50 -7.68 -3.73
CA THR A 98 -9.06 -6.39 -4.31
C THR A 98 -10.20 -5.52 -4.83
N GLU A 99 -11.40 -6.08 -5.03
CA GLU A 99 -12.61 -5.33 -5.38
C GLU A 99 -13.26 -4.65 -4.15
N MET A 100 -12.79 -4.93 -2.93
CA MET A 100 -13.27 -4.22 -1.73
C MET A 100 -12.85 -2.74 -1.76
N ASN A 101 -13.71 -1.88 -1.19
CA ASN A 101 -13.52 -0.43 -1.21
C ASN A 101 -12.17 -0.01 -0.61
N GLY A 102 -11.55 1.00 -1.22
CA GLY A 102 -10.30 1.59 -0.73
C GLY A 102 -9.03 0.83 -1.12
N HIS A 103 -9.14 -0.19 -1.97
CA HIS A 103 -7.98 -0.91 -2.53
C HIS A 103 -7.24 -0.09 -3.58
N GLU A 104 -5.91 -0.11 -3.50
CA GLU A 104 -4.99 0.34 -4.54
C GLU A 104 -3.97 -0.75 -4.88
N PHE A 105 -3.55 -0.81 -6.14
CA PHE A 105 -2.41 -1.63 -6.54
C PHE A 105 -1.14 -0.80 -6.60
N TRP A 106 -0.12 -1.20 -5.85
CA TRP A 106 1.19 -0.55 -5.81
C TRP A 106 2.22 -1.37 -6.59
N LEU A 107 3.01 -0.70 -7.42
CA LEU A 107 4.11 -1.33 -8.14
C LEU A 107 5.27 -1.61 -7.17
N ASP A 108 5.90 -2.78 -7.33
CA ASP A 108 7.16 -3.12 -6.65
C ASP A 108 8.36 -2.65 -7.49
N ASP A 109 8.41 -1.36 -7.81
CA ASP A 109 9.47 -0.75 -8.62
C ASP A 109 10.61 -0.13 -7.79
N ILE A 110 10.59 -0.40 -6.48
CA ILE A 110 11.54 0.16 -5.53
C ILE A 110 12.62 -0.87 -5.18
N ASP A 111 13.87 -0.45 -5.37
CA ASP A 111 15.01 -1.20 -4.87
C ASP A 111 15.11 -1.05 -3.35
N CYS A 112 14.79 -2.15 -2.65
CA CYS A 112 14.84 -2.23 -1.20
C CYS A 112 16.24 -1.93 -0.61
N VAL A 113 17.32 -2.14 -1.37
CA VAL A 113 18.70 -1.93 -0.88
C VAL A 113 19.10 -0.46 -0.99
N SER A 114 18.70 0.22 -2.06
CA SER A 114 19.07 1.62 -2.30
C SER A 114 18.04 2.62 -1.78
N ALA A 115 16.85 2.17 -1.39
CA ALA A 115 15.82 3.05 -0.88
C ALA A 115 16.08 3.50 0.56
N SER A 116 16.08 4.83 0.77
CA SER A 116 16.32 5.48 2.07
C SER A 116 15.12 5.40 3.01
N PHE A 117 14.49 4.22 3.16
CA PHE A 117 13.33 3.99 4.02
C PHE A 117 13.67 3.82 5.50
N ALA A 118 14.95 3.74 5.85
CA ALA A 118 15.38 3.41 7.20
C ALA A 118 14.89 4.42 8.26
N ASP A 119 14.67 5.67 7.88
CA ASP A 119 14.18 6.70 8.80
C ASP A 119 12.64 6.68 8.88
N GLY A 120 12.12 5.96 9.89
CA GLY A 120 10.72 6.03 10.30
C GLY A 120 9.77 5.01 9.67
N LEU A 121 10.27 4.00 8.94
CA LEU A 121 9.45 2.86 8.53
C LEU A 121 9.03 2.04 9.76
N GLN A 122 7.72 1.90 9.96
CA GLN A 122 7.15 1.01 10.97
C GLN A 122 6.65 -0.25 10.26
N ILE A 123 7.35 -1.37 10.48
CA ILE A 123 6.86 -2.69 10.07
C ILE A 123 6.03 -3.23 11.23
N THR A 124 4.72 -3.25 11.05
CA THR A 124 3.78 -3.83 12.02
C THR A 124 3.28 -5.16 11.49
N GLY A 125 3.47 -6.23 12.26
CA GLY A 125 2.83 -7.51 12.01
C GLY A 125 1.54 -7.66 12.80
N HIS A 126 0.69 -8.59 12.39
CA HIS A 126 -0.41 -9.07 13.22
C HIS A 126 0.17 -9.81 14.45
N ARG A 127 -0.32 -9.51 15.67
CA ARG A 127 0.07 -10.20 16.91
C ARG A 127 -1.09 -10.99 17.48
#